data_AF-A0A9W6RLH5-F1
#
_entry.id   AF-A0A9W6RLH5-F1
#
_cell.length_a   1.000
_cell.length_b   1.000
_cell.length_c   1.000
_cell.angle_alpha   90.00
_cell.angle_beta   90.00
_cell.angle_gamma   90.00
#
_symmetry.space_group_name_H-M   'P 1'
#
loop_
_entity.id
_entity.type
_entity.pdbx_description
1 polymer ?
#
loop_
_entity_poly.entity_id
_entity_poly.type
_entity_poly.pdbx_seq_one_letter_code
_entity_poly.pdbx_strand_id
1 'polypeptide(L)'
;MDDTTLVSRFLRDGFVRLEGTVAPRVVADCARLLWRETGCDPDDPSTWTRPVHWVGGMAQGPFAAAPNSPPLHHAYDLLVGAGRWEPRYSPVAAACQSGLFSLTHRAPSTFRSARASASRDPGGAL
;
A
#
# COMPACT_ATOMS: atom_id res chain seq x y z
N MET A 1 8.61 -11.67 -16.90
CA MET A 1 7.67 -12.79 -16.63
C MET A 1 6.50 -12.56 -17.55
N ASP A 2 6.07 -13.57 -18.31
CA ASP A 2 4.86 -13.46 -19.14
C ASP A 2 3.57 -13.56 -18.32
N ASP A 3 2.46 -13.14 -18.91
CA ASP A 3 1.15 -13.03 -18.26
C ASP A 3 0.61 -14.38 -17.77
N THR A 4 0.75 -15.44 -18.58
CA THR A 4 0.30 -16.79 -18.22
C THR A 4 1.06 -17.31 -17.00
N THR A 5 2.37 -17.11 -16.96
CA THR A 5 3.22 -17.48 -15.81
C THR A 5 2.84 -16.67 -14.57
N LEU A 6 2.57 -15.37 -14.72
CA LEU A 6 2.15 -14.51 -13.62
C LEU A 6 0.85 -15.01 -12.99
N VAL A 7 -0.18 -15.21 -13.81
CA VAL A 7 -1.50 -15.68 -13.35
C VAL A 7 -1.40 -17.06 -12.74
N SER A 8 -0.70 -18.00 -13.39
CA SER A 8 -0.55 -19.37 -12.89
C SER A 8 0.16 -19.42 -11.53
N ARG A 9 1.21 -18.61 -11.33
CA ARG A 9 1.89 -18.51 -10.03
C ARG A 9 0.99 -17.91 -8.97
N PHE A 10 0.28 -16.84 -9.29
CA PHE A 10 -0.66 -16.23 -8.35
C PHE A 10 -1.77 -17.20 -7.92
N LEU A 11 -2.36 -17.93 -8.85
CA LEU A 11 -3.40 -18.93 -8.56
C LEU A 11 -2.87 -20.10 -7.71
N ARG A 12 -1.63 -20.53 -7.96
CA ARG A 12 -1.00 -21.64 -7.22
C ARG A 12 -0.52 -21.24 -5.84
N ASP A 13 0.17 -20.10 -5.74
CA ASP A 13 0.92 -19.71 -4.54
C ASP A 13 0.15 -18.69 -3.68
N GLY A 14 -0.94 -18.11 -4.21
CA GLY A 14 -1.70 -17.03 -3.58
C GLY A 14 -1.01 -15.67 -3.64
N PHE A 15 0.20 -15.60 -4.21
CA PHE A 15 0.94 -14.36 -4.44
C PHE A 15 1.86 -14.50 -5.66
N VAL A 16 2.31 -13.36 -6.20
CA VAL A 16 3.35 -13.33 -7.23
C VAL A 16 4.34 -12.22 -6.90
N ARG A 17 5.64 -12.55 -6.95
CA ARG A 17 6.71 -11.57 -6.76
C ARG A 17 7.08 -10.96 -8.10
N LEU A 18 6.98 -9.64 -8.19
CA LEU A 18 7.37 -8.87 -9.37
C LEU A 18 8.63 -8.07 -9.04
N GLU A 19 9.72 -8.35 -9.75
CA GLU A 19 10.99 -7.65 -9.58
C GLU A 19 11.06 -6.39 -10.44
N GLY A 20 11.68 -5.33 -9.91
CA GLY A 20 12.00 -4.13 -10.69
C GLY A 20 10.78 -3.34 -11.19
N THR A 21 9.59 -3.57 -10.63
CA THR A 21 8.38 -2.87 -11.05
C THR A 21 8.32 -1.43 -10.57
N VAL A 22 9.08 -1.08 -9.53
CA VAL A 22 9.20 0.28 -9.01
C VAL A 22 10.56 0.84 -9.39
N ALA A 23 10.58 2.05 -9.93
CA ALA A 23 11.81 2.71 -10.33
C ALA A 23 12.76 2.87 -9.13
N PRO A 24 14.08 2.58 -9.26
CA PRO A 24 15.03 2.65 -8.15
C PRO A 24 15.04 4.00 -7.43
N ARG A 25 14.87 5.12 -8.16
CA ARG A 25 14.76 6.45 -7.56
C ARG A 25 13.56 6.60 -6.63
N VAL A 26 12.40 6.07 -7.02
CA VAL A 26 11.18 6.11 -6.20
C VAL A 26 11.38 5.28 -4.93
N VAL A 27 12.03 4.11 -5.04
CA VAL A 27 12.38 3.29 -3.88
C VAL A 27 13.31 4.04 -2.92
N ALA A 28 14.36 4.69 -3.44
CA ALA A 28 15.30 5.47 -2.65
C ALA A 28 14.61 6.65 -1.93
N ASP A 29 13.70 7.36 -2.61
CA ASP A 29 12.94 8.45 -2.02
C ASP A 29 11.98 7.97 -0.92
N CYS A 30 11.30 6.84 -1.13
CA CYS A 30 10.49 6.21 -0.08
C CYS A 30 11.34 5.85 1.14
N ALA A 31 12.49 5.20 0.93
CA ALA A 31 13.38 4.79 2.01
C ALA A 31 13.86 6.00 2.83
N ARG A 32 14.31 7.06 2.15
CA ARG A 32 14.73 8.31 2.81
C ARG A 32 13.65 8.91 3.69
N LEU A 33 12.39 8.91 3.23
CA LEU A 33 11.26 9.41 4.01
C LEU A 33 10.95 8.51 5.21
N LEU A 34 11.01 7.18 5.06
CA LEU A 34 10.82 6.25 6.17
C LEU A 34 11.87 6.44 7.26
N TRP A 35 13.16 6.52 6.89
CA TRP A 35 14.24 6.74 7.87
C TRP A 35 14.08 8.07 8.62
N ARG A 36 13.67 9.13 7.91
CA ARG A 36 13.36 10.41 8.55
C ARG A 36 12.19 10.29 9.54
N GLU A 37 11.16 9.53 9.20
CA GLU A 37 9.96 9.38 10.04
C GLU A 37 10.23 8.50 11.27
N THR A 38 11.05 7.46 11.13
CA THR A 38 11.42 6.61 12.27
C THR A 38 12.46 7.26 13.18
N GLY A 39 13.23 8.22 12.67
CA GLY A 39 14.38 8.82 13.36
C GLY A 39 15.58 7.88 13.49
N CYS A 40 15.52 6.71 12.84
CA CYS A 40 16.61 5.75 12.81
C CYS A 40 17.58 6.08 11.66
N ASP A 41 18.85 5.78 11.88
CA ASP A 41 19.89 5.88 10.85
C ASP A 41 20.02 4.52 10.13
N PRO A 42 19.86 4.44 8.80
CA PRO A 42 20.07 3.20 8.06
C PRO A 42 21.47 2.59 8.22
N ASP A 43 22.49 3.41 8.48
CA ASP A 43 23.89 3.00 8.54
C ASP A 43 24.37 2.76 9.98
N ASP A 44 23.54 3.06 10.99
CA ASP A 44 23.81 2.77 12.41
C ASP A 44 22.69 1.93 13.05
N PRO A 45 22.84 0.59 13.10
CA PRO A 45 21.87 -0.31 13.71
C PRO A 45 21.65 -0.08 15.21
N SER A 46 22.55 0.62 15.91
CA SER A 46 22.35 0.95 17.33
C SER A 46 21.18 1.91 17.55
N THR A 47 20.81 2.68 16.51
CA THR A 47 19.63 3.56 16.52
C THR A 47 18.31 2.80 16.37
N TRP A 48 18.33 1.51 16.03
CA TRP A 48 17.15 0.68 15.80
C TRP A 48 16.66 0.05 17.11
N THR A 49 16.24 0.89 18.04
CA THR A 49 15.95 0.50 19.43
C THR A 49 14.65 -0.29 19.61
N ARG A 50 13.79 -0.36 18.59
CA ARG A 50 12.52 -1.11 18.64
C ARG A 50 12.51 -2.19 17.55
N PRO A 51 11.98 -3.39 17.86
CA PRO A 51 11.90 -4.46 16.87
C PRO A 51 10.97 -4.13 15.70
N VAL A 52 9.97 -3.27 15.92
CA VAL A 52 9.01 -2.82 14.91
C VAL A 52 8.71 -1.34 15.09
N HIS A 53 8.80 -0.58 14.00
CA HIS A 53 8.37 0.81 13.90
C HIS A 53 7.13 0.91 13.00
N TRP A 54 6.01 1.35 13.58
CA TRP A 54 4.77 1.57 12.83
C TRP A 54 4.75 2.98 12.26
N VAL A 55 4.88 3.09 10.94
CA VAL A 55 4.71 4.35 10.22
C VAL A 55 3.30 4.41 9.65
N GLY A 56 2.58 5.50 9.93
CA GLY A 56 1.25 5.74 9.39
C GLY A 56 1.24 5.84 7.86
N GLY A 57 0.04 5.84 7.28
CA GLY A 57 -0.11 6.04 5.83
C GLY A 57 0.53 7.35 5.37
N MET A 58 1.49 7.23 4.45
CA MET A 58 2.25 8.35 3.90
C MET A 58 1.68 8.78 2.55
N ALA A 59 1.32 10.06 2.41
CA ALA A 59 0.70 10.60 1.19
C ALA A 59 1.69 11.34 0.28
N GLN A 60 2.98 11.29 0.58
CA GLN A 60 4.03 11.97 -0.19
C GLN A 60 4.16 11.33 -1.59
N GLY A 61 4.56 12.14 -2.57
CA GLY A 61 4.72 11.76 -3.98
C GLY A 61 5.37 10.40 -4.26
N PRO A 62 6.48 9.99 -3.61
CA PRO A 62 7.09 8.69 -3.88
C PRO A 62 6.23 7.50 -3.40
N PHE A 63 5.48 7.65 -2.31
CA PHE A 63 4.51 6.62 -1.86
C PHE A 63 3.27 6.55 -2.75
N ALA A 64 2.95 7.63 -3.46
CA ALA A 64 1.97 7.62 -4.53
C ALA A 64 2.49 6.98 -5.81
N ALA A 65 3.76 7.22 -6.17
CA ALA A 65 4.35 6.68 -7.39
C ALA A 65 4.59 5.16 -7.31
N ALA A 66 5.04 4.66 -6.15
CA ALA A 66 5.44 3.26 -5.99
C ALA A 66 4.35 2.23 -6.37
N PRO A 67 3.10 2.30 -5.85
CA PRO A 67 2.04 1.37 -6.24
C PRO A 67 1.43 1.66 -7.62
N ASN A 68 1.79 2.78 -8.25
CA ASN A 68 1.20 3.23 -9.51
C ASN A 68 2.12 3.06 -10.73
N SER A 69 3.07 2.12 -10.66
CA SER A 69 3.93 1.85 -11.80
C SER A 69 3.17 1.08 -12.90
N PRO A 70 3.49 1.31 -14.19
CA PRO A 70 2.81 0.62 -15.29
C PRO A 70 2.84 -0.92 -15.20
N PRO A 71 3.96 -1.57 -14.81
CA PRO A 71 3.98 -3.02 -14.63
C PRO A 71 3.05 -3.53 -13.52
N LEU A 72 2.84 -2.73 -12.47
CA LEU A 72 1.90 -3.08 -11.40
C LEU A 72 0.46 -2.91 -11.87
N HIS A 73 0.13 -1.83 -12.59
CA HIS A 73 -1.19 -1.64 -13.18
C HIS A 73 -1.57 -2.80 -14.11
N HIS A 74 -0.65 -3.21 -14.99
CA HIS A 74 -0.84 -4.39 -15.85
C HIS A 74 -1.09 -5.66 -15.03
N ALA A 75 -0.31 -5.89 -13.98
CA ALA A 75 -0.51 -7.04 -13.09
C ALA A 75 -1.87 -6.99 -12.36
N TYR A 76 -2.33 -5.81 -11.93
CA TYR A 76 -3.65 -5.64 -11.33
C TYR A 76 -4.74 -5.96 -12.34
N ASP A 77 -4.66 -5.40 -13.56
CA ASP A 77 -5.61 -5.68 -14.62
C ASP A 77 -5.70 -7.17 -14.97
N LEU A 78 -4.56 -7.87 -15.02
CA LEU A 78 -4.52 -9.31 -15.26
C LEU A 78 -5.14 -10.13 -14.11
N LEU A 79 -4.83 -9.78 -12.87
CA LEU A 79 -5.19 -10.60 -11.71
C LEU A 79 -6.62 -10.40 -11.25
N VAL A 80 -7.10 -9.16 -11.25
CA VAL A 80 -8.45 -8.83 -10.74
C VAL A 80 -9.40 -8.37 -11.83
N GLY A 81 -8.90 -8.02 -13.02
CA GLY A 81 -9.67 -7.49 -14.14
C GLY A 81 -9.63 -5.96 -14.18
N ALA A 82 -9.54 -5.41 -15.39
CA ALA A 82 -9.56 -3.96 -15.61
C ALA A 82 -10.82 -3.31 -15.03
N GLY A 83 -10.64 -2.17 -14.34
CA GLY A 83 -11.72 -1.43 -13.68
C GLY A 83 -12.29 -2.09 -12.42
N ARG A 84 -11.67 -3.17 -11.91
CA ARG A 84 -12.07 -3.84 -10.66
C ARG A 84 -11.14 -3.54 -9.49
N TRP A 85 -10.22 -2.61 -9.67
CA TRP A 85 -9.31 -2.09 -8.66
C TRP A 85 -9.20 -0.58 -8.78
N GLU A 86 -8.79 0.06 -7.69
CA GLU A 86 -8.68 1.51 -7.59
C GLU A 86 -7.26 1.92 -7.17
N PRO A 87 -6.60 2.84 -7.90
CA PRO A 87 -5.35 3.44 -7.46
C PRO A 87 -5.47 4.10 -6.09
N ARG A 88 -4.47 3.89 -5.23
CA ARG A 88 -4.49 4.32 -3.82
C ARG A 88 -4.73 5.83 -3.60
N TYR A 89 -4.41 6.67 -4.59
CA TYR A 89 -4.55 8.13 -4.55
C TYR A 89 -5.45 8.67 -5.67
N SER A 90 -6.36 7.85 -6.18
CA SER A 90 -7.39 8.37 -7.07
C SER A 90 -8.41 9.23 -6.31
N PRO A 91 -9.17 10.09 -7.00
CA PRO A 91 -10.28 10.83 -6.40
C PRO A 91 -11.32 9.92 -5.69
N VAL A 92 -11.53 8.72 -6.22
CA VAL A 92 -12.45 7.72 -5.63
C VAL A 92 -11.86 7.12 -4.34
N ALA A 93 -10.56 6.80 -4.33
CA ALA A 93 -9.89 6.31 -3.13
C ALA A 93 -9.83 7.37 -2.01
N ALA A 94 -9.65 8.65 -2.38
CA ALA A 94 -9.69 9.76 -1.44
C ALA A 94 -11.07 9.93 -0.78
N ALA A 95 -12.17 9.72 -1.53
CA ALA A 95 -13.53 9.75 -1.01
C ALA A 95 -13.81 8.62 0.00
N CYS A 96 -13.25 7.41 -0.24
CA CYS A 96 -13.33 6.29 0.71
C CYS A 96 -12.56 6.56 2.01
N GLN A 97 -11.41 7.21 1.94
CA GLN A 97 -10.55 7.49 3.12
C GLN A 97 -11.08 8.65 3.99
N SER A 98 -11.83 9.58 3.39
CA SER A 98 -12.36 10.76 4.08
C SER A 98 -13.76 10.55 4.70
N GLY A 99 -14.34 9.35 4.58
CA GLY A 99 -15.66 9.06 5.15
C GLY A 99 -16.81 9.85 4.51
N LEU A 100 -16.56 10.50 3.37
CA LEU A 100 -17.53 11.31 2.61
C LEU A 100 -18.44 10.46 1.71
N PHE A 101 -18.36 9.14 1.78
CA PHE A 101 -19.33 8.26 1.14
C PHE A 101 -20.64 8.26 1.95
N SER A 102 -21.46 9.30 1.77
CA SER A 102 -22.86 9.26 2.15
C SER A 102 -23.52 8.09 1.42
N LEU A 103 -24.01 7.12 2.20
CA LEU A 103 -24.82 5.96 1.83
C LEU A 103 -26.08 6.33 1.02
N THR A 104 -25.94 6.81 -0.21
CA THR A 104 -27.07 7.03 -1.14
C THR A 104 -26.91 6.28 -2.45
N HIS A 105 -25.69 5.87 -2.82
CA HIS A 105 -25.50 4.87 -3.88
C HIS A 105 -25.30 3.47 -3.29
N ARG A 106 -26.35 2.67 -3.39
CA ARG A 106 -26.43 1.24 -3.11
C ARG A 106 -25.25 0.50 -3.78
N ALA A 107 -24.25 0.11 -2.99
CA ALA A 107 -23.20 -0.80 -3.43
C ALA A 107 -23.79 -2.20 -3.73
N PRO A 108 -23.32 -2.92 -4.76
CA PRO A 108 -23.64 -4.34 -4.94
C PRO A 108 -23.09 -5.16 -3.75
N SER A 109 -23.90 -6.12 -3.31
CA SER A 109 -23.92 -6.72 -1.98
C SER A 109 -22.79 -7.72 -1.64
N THR A 110 -21.56 -7.53 -2.12
CA THR A 110 -20.47 -8.50 -1.89
C THR A 110 -19.21 -7.96 -1.21
N PHE A 111 -19.15 -6.66 -0.85
CA PHE A 111 -17.99 -6.13 -0.12
C PHE A 111 -18.25 -6.02 1.38
N ARG A 112 -17.90 -7.07 2.13
CA ARG A 112 -17.87 -7.03 3.60
C ARG A 112 -16.58 -6.32 4.02
N SER A 113 -16.67 -5.01 4.24
CA SER A 113 -15.57 -4.21 4.80
C SER A 113 -15.26 -4.70 6.22
N ALA A 114 -14.13 -5.38 6.40
CA ALA A 114 -13.56 -5.65 7.70
C ALA A 114 -12.93 -4.35 8.22
N ARG A 115 -13.72 -3.56 8.95
CA ARG A 115 -13.23 -2.41 9.69
C ARG A 115 -12.38 -2.92 10.86
N ALA A 116 -11.06 -2.96 10.66
CA ALA A 116 -10.13 -3.12 11.78
C ALA A 116 -10.15 -1.81 12.59
N SER A 117 -10.95 -1.78 13.64
CA SER A 117 -10.89 -0.75 14.67
C SER A 117 -9.58 -0.92 15.46
N ALA A 118 -8.51 -0.25 15.05
CA ALA A 118 -7.36 -0.05 15.92
C ALA A 118 -7.73 1.04 16.93
N SER A 119 -8.09 0.64 18.16
CA SER A 119 -8.24 1.57 19.28
C SER A 119 -6.87 2.18 19.60
N ARG A 120 -6.76 3.50 19.47
CA ARG A 120 -5.74 4.28 20.15
C ARG A 120 -5.99 4.18 21.65
N ASP A 121 -4.99 3.75 22.39
CA ASP A 121 -4.87 4.09 23.80
C ASP A 121 -3.71 5.08 23.95
N PRO A 122 -3.95 6.35 24.35
CA PRO A 122 -2.91 7.30 24.64
C PRO A 122 -2.64 7.34 26.16
N GLY A 123 -1.46 6.87 26.57
CA GLY A 123 -0.80 7.38 27.77
C GLY A 123 -0.87 6.50 29.01
N GLY A 124 0.31 6.21 29.56
CA GLY A 124 0.51 5.65 30.89
C GLY A 124 1.99 5.73 31.25
N ALA A 125 2.39 6.89 31.76
CA ALA A 125 3.68 7.10 32.38
C ALA A 125 3.82 6.23 33.63
N LEU A 126 4.95 5.54 33.77
CA LEU A 126 5.95 5.59 34.86
C LEU A 126 6.98 4.49 34.65
#